data_AF-A0A1W1W7Z0-F1
#
_entry.id   AF-A0A1W1W7Z0-F1
#
_cell.length_a   1.000
_cell.length_b   1.000
_cell.length_c   1.000
_cell.angle_alpha   90.00
_cell.angle_beta   90.00
_cell.angle_gamma   90.00
#
_symmetry.space_group_name_H-M   'P 1'
#
loop_
_entity.id
_entity.type
_entity.pdbx_description
1 polymer ?
#
loop_
_entity_poly.entity_id
_entity_poly.type
_entity_poly.pdbx_seq_one_letter_code
_entity_poly.pdbx_strand_id
1 'polypeptide(L)' 'MQHLIFAVDSLEAAMELKDMLWEQLEVRGEVELIPQEHSKYRLNVISEKTLSTQQLEKLPGKLI' A
#
# COMPACT_ATOMS: atom_id res chain seq x y z
N MET A 1 -15.83 -2.26 0.38
CA MET A 1 -14.59 -1.86 1.08
C MET A 1 -13.62 -3.01 1.03
N GLN A 2 -12.40 -2.76 0.58
CA GLN A 2 -11.33 -3.74 0.46
C GLN A 2 -10.23 -3.38 1.45
N HIS A 3 -9.74 -4.35 2.19
CA HIS A 3 -8.59 -4.19 3.08
C HIS A 3 -7.38 -4.90 2.46
N LEU A 4 -6.28 -4.17 2.31
CA LEU A 4 -5.05 -4.65 1.70
C LEU A 4 -3.88 -4.36 2.65
N ILE A 5 -2.98 -5.33 2.79
CA ILE A 5 -1.80 -5.20 3.62
C ILE A 5 -0.57 -5.42 2.75
N PHE A 6 0.33 -4.44 2.74
CA PHE A 6 1.57 -4.49 1.98
C PHE A 6 2.76 -4.54 2.93
N ALA A 7 3.72 -5.43 2.65
CA ALA A 7 5.04 -5.39 3.23
C ALA A 7 6.01 -4.73 2.26
N VAL A 8 6.76 -3.73 2.73
CA VAL A 8 7.79 -3.02 1.96
C VAL A 8 9.09 -2.93 2.76
N ASP A 9 10.22 -3.00 2.08
CA ASP A 9 11.55 -3.10 2.71
C ASP A 9 12.24 -1.74 2.94
N SER A 10 11.58 -0.62 2.61
CA SER A 10 12.11 0.72 2.86
C SER A 10 10.99 1.76 3.03
N LEU A 11 11.32 2.88 3.68
CA LEU A 11 10.40 4.01 3.85
C LEU A 11 10.07 4.65 2.51
N GLU A 12 11.05 4.74 1.62
CA GLU A 12 10.89 5.29 0.27
C GLU A 12 9.84 4.48 -0.52
N ALA A 13 9.94 3.15 -0.52
CA ALA A 13 8.95 2.28 -1.16
C ALA A 13 7.57 2.39 -0.52
N ALA A 14 7.49 2.63 0.79
CA ALA A 14 6.24 2.84 1.50
C ALA A 14 5.55 4.15 1.10
N MET A 15 6.35 5.22 0.92
CA MET A 15 5.88 6.52 0.46
C MET A 15 5.44 6.45 -1.01
N GLU A 16 6.22 5.80 -1.87
CA GLU A 16 5.87 5.58 -3.28
C GLU A 16 4.57 4.76 -3.39
N LEU A 17 4.42 3.69 -2.62
CA LEU A 17 3.18 2.90 -2.56
C LEU A 17 1.98 3.78 -2.22
N LYS A 18 2.09 4.62 -1.18
CA LYS A 18 1.04 5.53 -0.75
C LYS A 18 0.67 6.52 -1.86
N ASP A 19 1.67 7.10 -2.52
CA ASP A 19 1.46 8.09 -3.58
C ASP A 19 0.84 7.45 -4.84
N MET A 20 1.25 6.23 -5.23
CA MET A 20 0.63 5.49 -6.32
C MET A 20 -0.83 5.13 -6.02
N LEU A 21 -1.12 4.67 -4.80
CA LEU A 21 -2.48 4.39 -4.36
C LEU A 21 -3.35 5.65 -4.45
N TRP A 22 -2.84 6.79 -4.00
CA TRP A 22 -3.60 8.04 -3.93
C TRP A 22 -3.74 8.74 -5.28
N GLU A 23 -2.65 8.94 -6.01
CA GLU A 23 -2.59 9.75 -7.24
C GLU A 23 -2.97 8.94 -8.49
N GLN A 24 -2.50 7.69 -8.60
CA GLN A 24 -2.72 6.90 -9.82
C GLN A 24 -3.97 6.03 -9.74
N LEU A 25 -4.21 5.41 -8.60
CA LEU A 25 -5.33 4.48 -8.42
C LEU A 25 -6.56 5.14 -7.81
N GLU A 26 -6.44 6.41 -7.39
CA GLU A 26 -7.49 7.20 -6.74
C GLU A 26 -8.13 6.45 -5.56
N VAL A 27 -7.31 5.69 -4.82
CA VAL A 27 -7.74 5.07 -3.58
C VAL A 27 -8.03 6.19 -2.60
N ARG A 28 -9.25 6.19 -2.08
CA ARG A 28 -9.72 7.08 -1.02
C ARG A 28 -10.15 6.19 0.14
N GLY A 29 -9.72 6.56 1.33
CA GLY A 29 -9.89 5.78 2.55
C GLY A 29 -8.73 5.99 3.51
N GLU A 30 -8.47 5.01 4.37
CA GLU A 30 -7.45 5.07 5.41
C GLU A 30 -6.18 4.34 4.95
N VAL A 31 -5.04 5.01 5.11
CA VAL A 31 -3.72 4.41 4.89
C VAL A 31 -2.89 4.60 6.14
N GLU A 32 -2.50 3.48 6.74
CA GLU A 32 -1.67 3.46 7.94
C GLU A 32 -0.30 2.85 7.61
N LEU A 33 0.77 3.60 7.88
CA LEU A 33 2.14 3.14 7.74
C LEU A 33 2.68 2.75 9.11
N ILE A 34 3.02 1.47 9.26
CA ILE A 34 3.50 0.88 10.51
C ILE A 34 4.97 0.49 10.33
N PRO A 35 5.92 1.16 11.00
CA PRO A 35 7.30 0.74 11.00
C PRO A 35 7.45 -0.65 11.65
N GLN A 36 8.28 -1.49 11.05
CA GLN A 36 8.61 -2.83 11.53
C GLN A 36 10.11 -2.90 11.85
N GLU A 37 10.56 -4.03 12.42
CA GLU A 37 11.97 -4.27 12.67
C GLU A 37 12.79 -4.30 11.38
N HIS A 38 14.10 -4.03 11.50
CA HIS A 38 15.05 -4.07 10.37
C HIS A 38 14.73 -3.12 9.20
N SER A 39 14.18 -1.93 9.49
CA SER A 39 13.83 -0.91 8.48
C SER A 39 12.77 -1.37 7.47
N LYS A 40 11.97 -2.37 7.84
CA LYS A 40 10.79 -2.77 7.06
C LYS A 40 9.59 -1.94 7.47
N TYR A 41 8.60 -1.86 6.59
CA TYR A 41 7.36 -1.16 6.85
C TYR A 41 6.19 -2.02 6.40
N ARG A 42 5.06 -1.85 7.08
CA ARG A 42 3.78 -2.39 6.69
C ARG A 42 2.85 -1.25 6.34
N LEU A 43 2.18 -1.34 5.20
CA LEU A 43 1.10 -0.44 4.83
C LEU A 43 -0.22 -1.18 4.97
N ASN A 44 -1.10 -0.71 5.85
CA ASN A 44 -2.49 -1.12 5.89
C ASN A 44 -3.31 -0.12 5.07
N VAL A 45 -4.08 -0.61 4.11
CA VAL A 45 -4.86 0.21 3.19
C VAL A 45 -6.31 -0.25 3.26
N ILE A 46 -7.17 0.60 3.79
CA ILE A 46 -8.62 0.42 3.76
C ILE A 46 -9.14 1.29 2.62
N SER A 47 -9.51 0.65 1.52
CA SER A 47 -9.98 1.32 0.32
C SER A 47 -11.49 1.20 0.18
N GLU A 48 -12.14 2.32 -0.13
CA GLU A 48 -13.55 2.33 -0.56
C GLU A 48 -13.72 1.68 -1.94
N LYS A 49 -12.67 1.76 -2.77
CA LYS A 49 -12.59 1.19 -4.11
C LYS A 49 -11.97 -0.21 -4.08
N THR A 50 -12.51 -1.12 -4.88
CA THR A 50 -11.88 -2.43 -5.10
C THR A 50 -10.84 -2.33 -6.21
N LEU A 51 -9.59 -2.66 -5.90
CA LEU A 51 -8.50 -2.74 -6.88
C LEU A 51 -8.46 -4.12 -7.55
N SER A 52 -8.17 -4.14 -8.84
CA SER A 52 -7.98 -5.38 -9.60
C SER A 52 -6.59 -5.97 -9.36
N THR A 53 -6.44 -7.29 -9.57
CA THR A 53 -5.16 -7.99 -9.41
C THR A 53 -4.03 -7.36 -10.23
N GLN A 54 -4.29 -6.96 -11.48
CA GLN A 54 -3.29 -6.30 -12.33
C GLN A 54 -2.83 -4.94 -11.78
N GLN A 55 -3.69 -4.23 -11.05
CA GLN A 55 -3.30 -2.97 -10.39
C GLN A 55 -2.44 -3.26 -9.16
N LEU A 56 -2.80 -4.29 -8.38
CA LEU A 56 -2.06 -4.70 -7.19
C LEU A 56 -0.65 -5.20 -7.53
N GLU A 57 -0.47 -5.91 -8.65
CA GLU A 57 0.84 -6.40 -9.10
C GLU A 57 1.81 -5.28 -9.52
N LYS A 58 1.30 -4.09 -9.84
CA LYS A 58 2.12 -2.92 -10.21
C LYS A 58 2.55 -2.10 -9.01
N LEU A 59 1.98 -2.36 -7.84
CA LEU A 59 2.28 -1.64 -6.62
C LEU A 59 3.60 -2.13 -6.00
N PRO A 60 4.43 -1.23 -5.46
CA PRO A 60 5.64 -1.63 -4.78
C PRO A 60 5.31 -2.35 -3.46
N GLY A 61 6.09 -3.39 -3.18
CA GLY A 61 5.90 -4.25 -2.01
C GLY A 61 5.19 -5.56 -2.32
N LYS A 62 4.97 -6.34 -1.27
CA LYS A 62 4.32 -7.64 -1.33
C LYS A 62 3.00 -7.60 -0.58
N LEU A 63 1.92 -7.94 -1.27
CA LEU A 63 0.62 -8.17 -0.64
C LEU A 63 0.71 -9.41 0.28
N ILE A 64 0.24 -9.27 1.52
CA ILE A 64 0.28 -10.31 2.57
C ILE A 64 -1.07 -10.54 3.23
#